data_AF-U1X3S6-F1
#
_entry.id   AF-U1X3S6-F1
#
_cell.length_a   1.000
_cell.length_b   1.000
_cell.length_c   1.000
_cell.angle_alpha   90.00
_cell.angle_beta   90.00
_cell.angle_gamma   90.00
#
_symmetry.space_group_name_H-M   'P 1'
#
loop_
_entity.id
_entity.type
_entity.pdbx_description
1 polymer ?
#
loop_
_entity_poly.entity_id
_entity_poly.type
_entity_poly.pdbx_seq_one_letter_code
_entity_poly.pdbx_strand_id
1 'polypeptide(L)' 'MENGRKRGGASMHLLSDEALLDAYVKATHLGLEQEFIALLMEEINKRDLHVPPH' A
#
# COMPACT_ATOMS: atom_id res chain seq x y z
N MET A 1 -21.86 17.22 -13.28
CA MET A 1 -21.77 15.78 -12.93
C MET A 1 -20.35 15.52 -12.47
N GLU A 2 -20.04 15.79 -11.20
CA GLU A 2 -18.72 15.47 -10.65
C GLU A 2 -18.84 14.12 -9.93
N ASN A 3 -18.65 13.03 -10.69
CA ASN A 3 -18.53 11.70 -10.12
C ASN A 3 -17.15 11.56 -9.49
N GLY A 4 -16.94 12.23 -8.35
CA GLY A 4 -15.86 11.94 -7.43
C GLY A 4 -16.14 10.60 -6.74
N ARG A 5 -15.99 9.48 -7.49
CA ARG A 5 -15.82 8.17 -6.86
C ARG A 5 -14.56 8.27 -6.00
N LYS A 6 -14.74 8.60 -4.72
CA LYS A 6 -13.78 8.29 -3.67
C LYS A 6 -13.64 6.77 -3.69
N ARG A 7 -12.70 6.28 -4.53
CA ARG A 7 -12.25 4.90 -4.49
C ARG A 7 -11.85 4.68 -3.04
N GLY A 8 -12.45 3.68 -2.39
CA GLY A 8 -12.25 3.42 -0.97
C GLY A 8 -10.83 2.97 -0.65
N GLY A 9 -9.86 3.89 -0.72
CA GLY A 9 -8.50 3.70 -0.20
C GLY A 9 -8.45 3.84 1.33
N ALA A 10 -9.43 3.26 2.02
CA ALA A 10 -9.71 3.57 3.42
C ALA A 10 -9.07 2.61 4.44
N SER A 11 -8.44 1.52 4.01
CA SER A 11 -7.94 0.51 4.97
C SER A 11 -6.45 0.63 5.29
N MET A 12 -5.63 1.10 4.35
CA MET A 12 -4.17 1.13 4.51
C MET A 12 -3.68 2.37 5.27
N HIS A 13 -4.49 3.44 5.31
CA HIS A 13 -4.19 4.63 6.13
C HIS A 13 -4.09 4.34 7.64
N LEU A 14 -4.64 3.20 8.09
CA LEU A 14 -4.60 2.77 9.49
C LEU A 14 -3.30 2.05 9.87
N LEU A 15 -2.51 1.61 8.89
CA LEU A 15 -1.22 0.99 9.16
C LEU A 15 -0.21 2.08 9.57
N SER A 16 0.59 1.81 10.61
CA SER A 16 1.81 2.55 10.84
C SER A 16 2.78 2.34 9.68
N ASP A 17 3.76 3.24 9.52
CA ASP A 17 4.74 3.16 8.42
C ASP A 17 5.51 1.84 8.46
N GLU A 18 5.89 1.36 9.64
CA GLU A 18 6.53 0.05 9.84
C GLU A 18 5.62 -1.11 9.40
N ALA A 19 4.34 -1.09 9.80
CA ALA A 19 3.40 -2.14 9.45
C ALA A 19 3.08 -2.15 7.94
N LEU A 20 3.08 -0.98 7.31
CA LEU A 20 2.87 -0.82 5.87
C LEU A 20 4.06 -1.41 5.07
N LEU A 21 5.28 -1.09 5.47
CA LEU A 21 6.51 -1.63 4.86
C LEU A 21 6.63 -3.14 5.06
N ASP A 22 6.35 -3.63 6.28
CA ASP A 22 6.35 -5.06 6.58
C ASP A 22 5.28 -5.82 5.78
N ALA A 23 4.07 -5.26 5.65
CA ALA A 23 3.02 -5.83 4.82
C ALA A 23 3.42 -5.90 3.34
N TYR A 24 4.10 -4.87 2.82
CA TYR A 24 4.63 -4.88 1.45
C TYR A 24 5.67 -5.99 1.24
N VAL A 25 6.67 -6.09 2.11
CA VAL A 25 7.71 -7.13 2.01
C VAL A 25 7.12 -8.53 2.11
N LYS A 26 6.16 -8.75 3.02
CA LYS A 26 5.47 -10.04 3.14
C LYS A 26 4.61 -10.35 1.92
N ALA A 27 3.88 -9.38 1.40
CA ALA A 27 3.03 -9.57 0.24
C ALA A 27 3.82 -9.93 -1.02
N THR A 28 4.98 -9.28 -1.23
CA THR A 28 5.88 -9.62 -2.34
C THR A 28 6.53 -10.98 -2.15
N HIS A 29 6.97 -11.31 -0.93
CA HIS A 29 7.58 -12.61 -0.63
C HIS A 29 6.60 -13.78 -0.79
N LEU A 30 5.34 -13.59 -0.39
CA LEU A 30 4.29 -14.60 -0.50
C LEU A 30 3.69 -14.69 -1.91
N GLY A 31 4.06 -13.79 -2.82
CA GLY A 31 3.49 -13.73 -4.17
C GLY A 31 1.99 -13.46 -4.18
N LEU A 32 1.52 -12.56 -3.30
CA LEU A 32 0.11 -12.16 -3.25
C LEU A 32 -0.31 -11.43 -4.54
N GLU A 33 -1.61 -11.17 -4.67
CA GLU A 33 -2.14 -10.53 -5.87
C GLU A 33 -1.52 -9.16 -6.14
N GLN A 34 -1.19 -8.92 -7.42
CA GLN A 34 -0.53 -7.70 -7.86
C GLN A 34 -1.36 -6.45 -7.57
N GLU A 35 -2.70 -6.54 -7.59
CA GLU A 35 -3.57 -5.42 -7.21
C GLU A 35 -3.40 -5.05 -5.74
N PHE A 36 -3.24 -6.03 -4.85
CA PHE A 36 -2.99 -5.77 -3.43
C PHE A 36 -1.60 -5.14 -3.20
N ILE A 37 -0.57 -5.66 -3.87
CA ILE A 37 0.78 -5.09 -3.82
C ILE A 37 0.80 -3.65 -4.36
N ALA A 38 0.05 -3.37 -5.43
CA ALA A 38 -0.08 -2.02 -5.98
C ALA A 38 -0.74 -1.05 -4.98
N LEU A 39 -1.75 -1.50 -4.22
CA LEU A 39 -2.36 -0.68 -3.17
C LEU A 39 -1.38 -0.34 -2.04
N LEU A 40 -0.58 -1.33 -1.61
CA LEU A 40 0.50 -1.11 -0.64
C LEU A 40 1.50 -0.07 -1.14
N MET A 41 1.94 -0.22 -2.38
CA MET A 41 2.94 0.66 -3.00
C MET A 41 2.40 2.09 -3.24
N GLU A 42 1.13 2.23 -3.61
CA GLU A 42 0.49 3.54 -3.74
C GLU A 42 0.53 4.31 -2.41
N GLU A 43 0.27 3.64 -1.29
CA GLU A 43 0.27 4.25 0.04
C GLU A 43 1.68 4.54 0.56
N ILE A 44 2.65 3.65 0.30
CA ILE A 44 4.08 3.90 0.58
C ILE A 44 4.54 5.17 -0.14
N ASN A 45 4.20 5.29 -1.43
CA ASN A 45 4.56 6.47 -2.23
C ASN A 45 3.85 7.74 -1.74
N LYS A 46 2.57 7.66 -1.35
CA LYS A 46 1.84 8.80 -0.79
C LYS A 46 2.47 9.34 0.50
N ARG A 47 3.09 8.46 1.29
CA ARG A 47 3.74 8.79 2.57
C ARG A 47 5.25 9.08 2.43
N ASP A 48 5.79 9.01 1.22
CA ASP A 48 7.23 9.18 0.93
C ASP A 48 8.13 8.23 1.75
N LEU A 49 7.69 6.98 1.92
CA LEU A 49 8.43 5.98 2.67
C LEU A 49 9.46 5.26 1.81
N HIS A 50 10.66 5.05 2.35
CA HIS A 50 11.71 4.30 1.69
C HIS A 50 11.43 2.79 1.81
N VAL A 51 11.24 2.11 0.69
CA VAL A 51 11.11 0.65 0.65
C VAL A 51 12.47 0.02 0.94
N PRO A 52 12.63 -0.77 2.01
CA PRO A 52 13.92 -1.36 2.34
C PRO A 52 14.44 -2.22 1.18
N PRO A 53 15.74 -2.14 0.85
CA PRO A 53 16.33 -2.99 -0.17
C PRO A 53 16.20 -4.46 0.26
N HIS A 54 15.73 -5.30 -0.67
CA HIS A 54 15.64 -6.75 -0.52
C HIS A 54 17.01 -7.42 -0.53
#